data_AF-A0A820LG45-F1
#
_entry.id   AF-A0A820LG45-F1
#
_cell.length_a   1.000
_cell.length_b   1.000
_cell.length_c   1.000
_cell.angle_alpha   90.00
_cell.angle_beta   90.00
_cell.angle_gamma   90.00
#
_symmetry.space_group_name_H-M   'P 1'
#
loop_
_entity.id
_entity.type
_entity.pdbx_description
1 polymer ?
#
loop_
_entity_poly.entity_id
_entity_poly.type
_entity_poly.pdbx_seq_one_letter_code
_entity_poly.pdbx_strand_id
1 'polypeptide(L)'
;FHLLGIDTNGHSHKPWSDVYMKNIHIVDGIVQRLETLIENYYKDDQKTTYVFTSDHGMTDWGSHGAGDDTETLTPLLVWGSGIRTSHHKDVHIEQADLCPLMSYFLGLDYSINSVGRLPIDYLLPVDEEILQAYLQNARQLLEQVHKQFDILKNRLLYFKSYNLNEDKFFDRMQKSESYRNLYEVKDDIKGKEIFYKKQ
;
A
#
# COMPACT_ATOMS: atom_id res chain seq x y z
N PHE A 1 -4.21 13.11 9.45
CA PHE A 1 -4.49 13.23 10.91
C PHE A 1 -4.09 11.92 11.58
N HIS A 2 -3.60 11.96 12.82
CA HIS A 2 -3.23 10.75 13.58
C HIS A 2 -3.99 10.75 14.91
N LEU A 3 -4.62 9.62 15.26
CA LEU A 3 -5.58 9.50 16.35
C LEU A 3 -5.07 8.53 17.44
N LEU A 4 -4.13 9.01 18.25
CA LEU A 4 -3.36 8.21 19.24
C LEU A 4 -4.20 7.50 20.32
N GLY A 5 -5.41 8.00 20.60
CA GLY A 5 -6.21 7.53 21.74
C GLY A 5 -6.48 6.02 21.74
N ILE A 6 -6.66 5.42 20.55
CA ILE A 6 -6.96 3.99 20.39
C ILE A 6 -5.79 3.14 20.88
N ASP A 7 -4.56 3.46 20.49
CA ASP A 7 -3.36 2.74 20.93
C ASP A 7 -3.19 2.85 22.46
N THR A 8 -3.25 4.07 22.99
CA THR A 8 -3.10 4.32 24.43
C THR A 8 -4.12 3.55 25.27
N ASN A 9 -5.39 3.51 24.82
CA ASN A 9 -6.43 2.74 25.49
C ASN A 9 -6.26 1.23 25.30
N GLY A 10 -5.76 0.78 24.15
CA GLY A 10 -5.47 -0.63 23.88
C GLY A 10 -4.44 -1.18 24.87
N HIS A 11 -3.33 -0.46 25.08
CA HIS A 11 -2.30 -0.82 26.07
C HIS A 11 -2.87 -0.86 27.49
N SER A 12 -3.58 0.19 27.87
CA SER A 12 -4.04 0.42 29.25
C SER A 12 -5.20 -0.47 29.67
N HIS A 13 -6.18 -0.67 28.78
CA HIS A 13 -7.48 -1.28 29.11
C HIS A 13 -7.80 -2.53 28.29
N LYS A 14 -6.99 -2.86 27.28
CA LYS A 14 -7.17 -3.98 26.35
C LYS A 14 -8.25 -3.75 25.28
N PRO A 15 -8.11 -4.33 24.06
CA PRO A 15 -8.99 -4.05 22.92
C PRO A 15 -10.48 -4.39 23.11
N TRP A 16 -10.81 -5.23 24.09
CA TRP A 16 -12.18 -5.67 24.35
C TRP A 16 -12.88 -4.91 25.49
N SER A 17 -12.21 -3.93 26.09
CA SER A 17 -12.79 -3.17 27.19
C SER A 17 -13.83 -2.16 26.72
N ASP A 18 -14.81 -1.86 27.60
CA ASP A 18 -15.78 -0.80 27.37
C ASP A 18 -15.12 0.56 27.10
N VAL A 19 -13.97 0.82 27.71
CA VAL A 19 -13.20 2.06 27.51
C VAL A 19 -12.66 2.14 26.09
N TYR A 20 -12.06 1.04 25.59
CA TYR A 20 -11.56 0.95 24.22
C TYR A 20 -12.70 1.09 23.20
N MET A 21 -13.80 0.36 23.39
CA MET A 21 -14.97 0.42 22.49
C MET A 21 -15.61 1.82 22.46
N LYS A 22 -15.74 2.48 23.61
CA LYS A 22 -16.19 3.88 23.66
C LYS A 22 -15.22 4.81 22.93
N ASN A 23 -13.91 4.54 23.00
CA ASN A 23 -12.94 5.35 22.29
C ASN A 23 -13.01 5.17 20.77
N ILE A 24 -13.32 3.97 20.27
CA ILE A 24 -13.63 3.75 18.84
C ILE A 24 -14.79 4.64 18.41
N HIS A 25 -15.90 4.67 19.15
CA HIS A 25 -17.04 5.54 18.82
C HIS A 25 -16.69 7.04 18.84
N ILE A 26 -15.80 7.46 19.73
CA ILE A 26 -15.30 8.84 19.73
C ILE A 26 -14.49 9.12 18.46
N VAL A 27 -13.62 8.20 18.06
CA VAL A 27 -12.82 8.30 16.83
C VAL A 27 -13.70 8.36 15.58
N ASP A 28 -14.71 7.51 15.49
CA ASP A 28 -15.71 7.54 14.41
C ASP A 28 -16.35 8.93 14.27
N GLY A 29 -16.81 9.51 15.39
CA GLY A 29 -17.34 10.87 15.40
C GLY A 29 -16.30 11.95 15.06
N ILE A 30 -15.01 11.75 15.35
CA ILE A 30 -13.94 12.66 14.91
C ILE A 30 -13.76 12.58 13.40
N VAL A 31 -13.74 11.38 12.82
CA VAL A 31 -13.62 11.18 11.37
C VAL A 31 -14.76 11.88 10.63
N GLN A 32 -16.01 11.69 11.08
CA GLN A 32 -17.17 12.37 10.50
C GLN A 32 -17.05 13.90 10.53
N ARG A 33 -16.58 14.48 11.65
CA ARG A 33 -16.40 15.93 11.78
C ARG A 33 -15.26 16.44 10.88
N LEU A 34 -14.18 15.68 10.74
CA LEU A 34 -13.06 16.04 9.85
C LEU A 34 -13.48 16.02 8.39
N GLU A 35 -14.19 14.99 7.97
CA GLU A 35 -14.79 14.90 6.63
C GLU A 35 -15.68 16.11 6.36
N THR A 36 -16.65 16.37 7.25
CA THR A 36 -17.56 17.53 7.14
C THR A 36 -16.78 18.85 7.05
N LEU A 37 -15.72 19.03 7.85
CA LEU A 37 -14.93 20.26 7.84
C LEU A 37 -14.18 20.44 6.51
N ILE A 38 -13.59 19.37 5.98
CA ILE A 38 -12.83 19.40 4.72
C ILE A 38 -13.77 19.65 3.55
N GLU A 39 -14.89 18.93 3.47
CA GLU A 39 -15.86 19.09 2.39
C GLU A 39 -16.44 20.52 2.39
N ASN A 40 -16.81 21.07 3.55
CA ASN A 40 -17.27 22.46 3.64
C ASN A 40 -16.20 23.48 3.21
N TYR A 41 -14.93 23.24 3.54
CA TYR A 41 -13.82 24.12 3.16
C TYR A 41 -13.63 24.18 1.64
N TYR A 42 -13.70 23.02 0.97
CA TYR A 42 -13.62 22.90 -0.49
C TYR A 42 -14.96 23.10 -1.20
N LYS A 43 -16.03 23.40 -0.46
CA LYS A 43 -17.39 23.63 -0.96
C LYS A 43 -17.94 22.42 -1.72
N ASP A 44 -17.71 21.24 -1.17
CA ASP A 44 -18.20 19.96 -1.67
C ASP A 44 -17.88 19.73 -3.15
N ASP A 45 -16.68 20.13 -3.60
CA ASP A 45 -16.29 20.07 -5.03
C ASP A 45 -16.11 18.63 -5.56
N GLN A 46 -16.28 17.63 -4.70
CA GLN A 46 -16.18 16.20 -4.97
C GLN A 46 -14.78 15.78 -5.46
N LYS A 47 -13.73 16.52 -5.06
CA LYS A 47 -12.33 16.22 -5.46
C LYS A 47 -11.47 15.67 -4.35
N THR A 48 -11.97 15.58 -3.13
CA THR A 48 -11.23 14.99 -2.00
C THR A 48 -11.24 13.46 -2.08
N THR A 49 -10.07 12.86 -1.90
CA THR A 49 -9.94 11.43 -1.61
C THR A 49 -9.48 11.27 -0.17
N TYR A 50 -10.14 10.39 0.59
CA TYR A 50 -9.80 10.07 1.96
C TYR A 50 -9.16 8.69 2.03
N VAL A 51 -8.03 8.59 2.74
CA VAL A 51 -7.35 7.33 3.05
C VAL A 51 -7.31 7.19 4.56
N PHE A 52 -7.92 6.14 5.09
CA PHE A 52 -7.93 5.81 6.51
C PHE A 52 -7.29 4.44 6.72
N THR A 53 -6.29 4.39 7.59
CA THR A 53 -5.52 3.19 7.89
C THR A 53 -5.01 3.22 9.33
N SER A 54 -4.43 2.11 9.76
CA SER A 54 -3.60 2.03 10.98
C SER A 54 -2.15 1.79 10.62
N ASP A 55 -1.23 2.17 11.50
CA ASP A 55 0.19 1.80 11.45
C ASP A 55 0.42 0.38 11.95
N HIS A 56 -0.37 -0.09 12.91
CA HIS A 56 -0.38 -1.47 13.37
C HIS A 56 -1.74 -1.89 13.95
N GLY A 57 -1.90 -3.18 14.19
CA GLY A 57 -2.96 -3.77 14.99
C GLY A 57 -2.55 -3.90 16.47
N MET A 58 -3.24 -4.75 17.22
CA MET A 58 -3.01 -4.94 18.65
C MET A 58 -3.44 -6.34 19.07
N THR A 59 -2.63 -7.00 19.89
CA THR A 59 -3.00 -8.28 20.52
C THR A 59 -4.11 -8.10 21.56
N ASP A 60 -4.81 -9.18 21.91
CA ASP A 60 -5.85 -9.19 22.94
C ASP A 60 -5.36 -8.71 24.31
N TRP A 61 -4.06 -8.87 24.59
CA TRP A 61 -3.44 -8.40 25.82
C TRP A 61 -2.86 -6.98 25.70
N GLY A 62 -3.25 -6.23 24.66
CA GLY A 62 -2.91 -4.81 24.53
C GLY A 62 -1.42 -4.59 24.37
N SER A 63 -0.80 -5.36 23.49
CA SER A 63 0.60 -5.20 23.08
C SER A 63 0.69 -5.29 21.55
N HIS A 64 1.77 -4.76 20.98
CA HIS A 64 2.12 -4.89 19.57
C HIS A 64 3.65 -4.95 19.38
N GLY A 65 4.11 -5.30 18.18
CA GLY A 65 5.53 -5.23 17.77
C GLY A 65 6.27 -6.56 17.71
N ALA A 66 5.58 -7.69 17.92
CA ALA A 66 6.13 -9.04 17.76
C ALA A 66 6.01 -9.59 16.33
N GLY A 67 5.19 -8.97 15.47
CA GLY A 67 4.96 -9.35 14.08
C GLY A 67 3.82 -10.34 13.89
N ASP A 68 2.94 -10.48 14.88
CA ASP A 68 1.75 -11.34 14.77
C ASP A 68 0.73 -10.76 13.78
N ASP A 69 -0.13 -11.60 13.20
CA ASP A 69 -1.19 -11.15 12.28
C ASP A 69 -2.12 -10.13 12.97
N THR A 70 -2.41 -10.30 14.26
CA THR A 70 -3.22 -9.32 15.03
C THR A 70 -2.55 -7.96 15.17
N GLU A 71 -1.23 -7.88 14.98
CA GLU A 71 -0.42 -6.67 15.07
C GLU A 71 -0.08 -6.09 13.70
N THR A 72 -0.09 -6.90 12.64
CA THR A 72 0.35 -6.50 11.29
C THR A 72 -0.82 -6.30 10.32
N LEU A 73 -1.94 -6.99 10.53
CA LEU A 73 -3.16 -6.76 9.76
C LEU A 73 -3.81 -5.44 10.22
N THR A 74 -3.90 -4.51 9.27
CA THR A 74 -4.43 -3.16 9.52
C THR A 74 -5.60 -2.89 8.59
N PRO A 75 -6.62 -2.14 9.05
CA PRO A 75 -7.71 -1.75 8.16
C PRO A 75 -7.20 -0.76 7.12
N LEU A 76 -7.74 -0.85 5.90
CA LEU A 76 -7.58 0.18 4.88
C LEU A 76 -8.94 0.52 4.28
N LEU A 77 -9.37 1.76 4.48
CA LEU A 77 -10.58 2.32 3.90
C LEU A 77 -10.19 3.53 3.05
N VAL A 78 -10.61 3.52 1.79
CA VAL A 78 -10.44 4.66 0.89
C VAL A 78 -11.79 5.03 0.29
N TRP A 79 -12.12 6.32 0.29
CA TRP A 79 -13.38 6.82 -0.25
C TRP A 79 -13.23 8.24 -0.81
N GLY A 80 -14.28 8.72 -1.48
CA GLY A 80 -14.30 10.01 -2.16
C GLY A 80 -13.87 9.91 -3.62
N SER A 81 -13.26 10.97 -4.12
CA SER A 81 -12.85 11.11 -5.53
C SER A 81 -11.88 10.02 -5.98
N GLY A 82 -11.95 9.64 -7.25
CA GLY A 82 -11.03 8.68 -7.87
C GLY A 82 -11.26 7.21 -7.52
N ILE A 83 -12.08 6.89 -6.50
CA ILE A 83 -12.47 5.52 -6.17
C ILE A 83 -13.65 5.08 -7.03
N ARG A 84 -13.46 4.02 -7.81
CA ARG A 84 -14.42 3.57 -8.85
C ARG A 84 -15.33 2.44 -8.39
N THR A 85 -14.94 1.66 -7.38
CA THR A 85 -15.81 0.62 -6.81
C THR A 85 -15.70 0.58 -5.30
N SER A 86 -16.81 0.28 -4.64
CA SER A 86 -16.93 0.18 -3.18
C SER A 86 -16.76 -1.24 -2.64
N HIS A 87 -16.38 -2.21 -3.48
CA HIS A 87 -16.45 -3.64 -3.16
C HIS A 87 -15.17 -4.40 -3.51
N HIS A 88 -14.05 -3.96 -2.95
CA HIS A 88 -12.79 -4.72 -2.94
C HIS A 88 -12.80 -5.68 -1.75
N LYS A 89 -13.57 -6.77 -1.83
CA LYS A 89 -13.42 -7.86 -0.86
C LYS A 89 -12.15 -8.65 -1.20
N ASP A 90 -11.35 -8.94 -0.18
CA ASP A 90 -10.18 -9.82 -0.24
C ASP A 90 -9.00 -9.34 -1.11
N VAL A 91 -8.77 -8.03 -1.20
CA VAL A 91 -7.55 -7.49 -1.83
C VAL A 91 -6.45 -7.35 -0.78
N HIS A 92 -5.37 -8.12 -0.93
CA HIS A 92 -4.19 -8.01 -0.09
C HIS A 92 -3.30 -6.85 -0.54
N ILE A 93 -3.11 -5.87 0.34
CA ILE A 93 -2.30 -4.67 0.13
C ILE A 93 -1.28 -4.58 1.25
N GLU A 94 -0.01 -4.37 0.88
CA GLU A 94 1.06 -4.17 1.85
C GLU A 94 1.05 -2.71 2.33
N GLN A 95 1.46 -2.44 3.58
CA GLN A 95 1.53 -1.05 4.06
C GLN A 95 2.44 -0.16 3.18
N ALA A 96 3.49 -0.73 2.59
CA ALA A 96 4.37 -0.03 1.65
C ALA A 96 3.63 0.45 0.39
N ASP A 97 2.56 -0.24 -0.02
CA ASP A 97 1.76 0.06 -1.21
C ASP A 97 0.89 1.32 -1.01
N LEU A 98 0.74 1.82 0.22
CA LEU A 98 0.04 3.07 0.48
C LEU A 98 0.75 4.29 -0.11
N CYS A 99 2.09 4.30 -0.14
CA CYS A 99 2.85 5.41 -0.71
C CYS A 99 2.56 5.62 -2.21
N PRO A 100 2.67 4.60 -3.09
CA PRO A 100 2.29 4.77 -4.49
C PRO A 100 0.79 4.99 -4.68
N LEU A 101 -0.07 4.39 -3.85
CA LEU A 101 -1.52 4.65 -3.91
C LEU A 101 -1.86 6.13 -3.67
N MET A 102 -1.27 6.74 -2.63
CA MET A 102 -1.45 8.18 -2.36
C MET A 102 -0.84 9.06 -3.45
N SER A 103 0.33 8.67 -3.99
CA SER A 103 0.96 9.40 -5.10
C SER A 103 0.08 9.43 -6.34
N TYR A 104 -0.57 8.30 -6.65
CA TYR A 104 -1.55 8.18 -7.73
C TYR A 104 -2.73 9.14 -7.54
N PHE A 105 -3.38 9.16 -6.37
CA PHE A 105 -4.51 10.07 -6.13
C PHE A 105 -4.13 11.55 -6.20
N LEU A 106 -2.89 11.88 -5.83
CA LEU A 106 -2.38 13.25 -5.90
C LEU A 106 -1.84 13.64 -7.29
N GLY A 107 -1.76 12.70 -8.24
CA GLY A 107 -1.13 12.92 -9.54
C GLY A 107 0.36 13.27 -9.45
N LEU A 108 1.07 12.70 -8.46
CA LEU A 108 2.48 12.94 -8.20
C LEU A 108 3.35 11.78 -8.69
N ASP A 109 4.61 12.10 -9.00
CA ASP A 109 5.64 11.10 -9.26
C ASP A 109 5.85 10.20 -8.03
N TYR A 110 6.19 8.93 -8.27
CA TYR A 110 6.50 7.98 -7.21
C TYR A 110 7.82 8.32 -6.52
N SER A 111 7.82 8.29 -5.19
CA SER A 111 9.02 8.51 -4.37
C SER A 111 10.14 7.54 -4.78
N ILE A 112 11.34 8.07 -4.98
CA ILE A 112 12.54 7.28 -5.34
C ILE A 112 12.89 6.20 -4.30
N ASN A 113 12.42 6.35 -3.06
CA ASN A 113 12.64 5.40 -1.96
C ASN A 113 11.39 4.54 -1.67
N SER A 114 10.31 4.70 -2.44
CA SER A 114 9.12 3.85 -2.32
C SER A 114 9.41 2.44 -2.80
N VAL A 115 9.25 1.45 -1.92
CA VAL A 115 9.37 0.02 -2.27
C VAL A 115 8.00 -0.61 -2.58
N GLY A 116 6.93 0.18 -2.46
CA GLY A 116 5.56 -0.28 -2.67
C GLY A 116 5.18 -0.37 -4.14
N ARG A 117 4.24 -1.27 -4.43
CA ARG A 117 3.58 -1.40 -5.73
C ARG A 117 2.25 -0.66 -5.74
N LEU A 118 1.88 -0.05 -6.85
CA LEU A 118 0.54 0.52 -7.00
C LEU A 118 -0.49 -0.63 -6.95
N PRO A 119 -1.45 -0.65 -5.98
CA PRO A 119 -2.35 -1.78 -5.78
C PRO A 119 -3.53 -1.73 -6.76
N ILE A 120 -3.28 -2.10 -8.02
CA ILE A 120 -4.25 -2.01 -9.13
C ILE A 120 -5.55 -2.81 -8.89
N ASP A 121 -5.49 -3.91 -8.13
CA ASP A 121 -6.67 -4.71 -7.78
C ASP A 121 -7.65 -3.90 -6.91
N TYR A 122 -7.15 -2.89 -6.20
CA TYR A 122 -7.93 -1.94 -5.40
C TYR A 122 -8.43 -0.73 -6.20
N LEU A 123 -8.02 -0.59 -7.46
CA LEU A 123 -8.40 0.51 -8.36
C LEU A 123 -9.25 0.05 -9.54
N LEU A 124 -9.74 -1.20 -9.51
CA LEU A 124 -10.60 -1.73 -10.56
C LEU A 124 -11.89 -0.89 -10.71
N PRO A 125 -12.46 -0.77 -11.93
CA PRO A 125 -11.89 -1.22 -13.20
C PRO A 125 -10.70 -0.35 -13.63
N VAL A 126 -9.62 -1.01 -14.05
CA VAL A 126 -8.39 -0.37 -14.53
C VAL A 126 -8.61 0.19 -15.93
N ASP A 127 -8.26 1.45 -16.14
CA ASP A 127 -8.24 2.09 -17.46
C ASP A 127 -6.83 2.50 -17.86
N GLU A 128 -6.72 3.28 -18.94
CA GLU A 128 -5.43 3.73 -19.48
C GLU A 128 -4.63 4.58 -18.49
N GLU A 129 -5.30 5.44 -17.70
CA GLU A 129 -4.65 6.28 -16.69
C GLU A 129 -4.02 5.42 -15.58
N ILE A 130 -4.79 4.48 -15.03
CA ILE A 130 -4.29 3.56 -14.00
C ILE A 130 -3.16 2.68 -14.55
N LEU A 131 -3.26 2.24 -15.81
CA LEU A 131 -2.21 1.45 -16.45
C LEU A 131 -0.92 2.25 -16.63
N GLN A 132 -1.01 3.50 -17.07
CA GLN A 132 0.15 4.40 -17.20
C GLN A 132 0.79 4.64 -15.83
N ALA A 133 -0.02 4.89 -14.80
CA ALA A 133 0.46 5.04 -13.43
C ALA A 133 1.15 3.76 -12.92
N TYR A 134 0.59 2.58 -13.20
CA TYR A 134 1.19 1.29 -12.82
C TYR A 134 2.54 1.06 -13.51
N LEU A 135 2.63 1.36 -14.82
CA LEU A 135 3.86 1.27 -15.59
C LEU A 135 4.96 2.20 -15.07
N GLN A 136 4.59 3.42 -14.65
CA GLN A 136 5.52 4.36 -14.04
C GLN A 136 6.02 3.87 -12.68
N ASN A 137 5.14 3.31 -11.84
CA ASN A 137 5.55 2.70 -10.57
C ASN A 137 6.49 1.51 -10.80
N ALA A 138 6.19 0.65 -11.79
CA ALA A 138 7.05 -0.48 -12.14
C ALA A 138 8.46 -0.03 -12.60
N ARG A 139 8.55 1.04 -13.40
CA ARG A 139 9.85 1.65 -13.77
C ARG A 139 10.59 2.18 -12.54
N GLN A 140 9.90 2.90 -11.65
CA GLN A 140 10.52 3.41 -10.43
C GLN A 140 11.07 2.29 -9.54
N LEU A 141 10.34 1.19 -9.38
CA LEU A 141 10.79 0.02 -8.62
C LEU A 141 11.98 -0.67 -9.29
N LEU A 142 12.00 -0.75 -10.62
CA LEU A 142 13.12 -1.31 -11.36
C LEU A 142 14.42 -0.51 -11.13
N GLU A 143 14.33 0.82 -11.07
CA GLU A 143 15.49 1.65 -10.72
C GLU A 143 16.02 1.38 -9.30
N GLN A 144 15.13 1.05 -8.35
CA GLN A 144 15.59 0.60 -7.02
C GLN A 144 16.30 -0.74 -7.08
N VAL A 145 15.79 -1.67 -7.89
CA VAL A 145 16.44 -2.97 -8.11
C VAL A 145 17.83 -2.76 -8.70
N HIS A 146 17.99 -1.89 -9.71
CA HIS A 146 19.30 -1.49 -10.25
C HIS A 146 20.23 -0.96 -9.17
N LYS A 147 19.74 -0.03 -8.35
CA LYS A 147 20.56 0.55 -7.29
C LYS A 147 21.01 -0.48 -6.26
N GLN A 148 20.11 -1.35 -5.84
CA GLN A 148 20.42 -2.41 -4.88
C GLN A 148 21.36 -3.45 -5.47
N PHE A 149 21.20 -3.77 -6.76
CA PHE A 149 22.08 -4.64 -7.50
C PHE A 149 23.53 -4.12 -7.51
N ASP A 150 23.72 -2.85 -7.85
CA ASP A 150 25.04 -2.21 -7.85
C ASP A 150 25.67 -2.20 -6.46
N ILE A 151 24.89 -1.95 -5.41
CA ILE A 151 25.37 -1.99 -4.03
C ILE A 151 25.84 -3.40 -3.66
N LEU A 152 25.06 -4.43 -3.99
CA LEU A 152 25.38 -5.82 -3.67
C LEU A 152 26.59 -6.32 -4.46
N LYS A 153 26.68 -5.99 -5.75
CA LYS A 153 27.82 -6.32 -6.61
C LYS A 153 29.14 -5.78 -6.06
N ASN A 154 29.13 -4.57 -5.50
CA ASN A 154 30.31 -3.94 -4.94
C ASN A 154 30.67 -4.42 -3.52
N ARG A 155 29.74 -5.06 -2.81
CA ARG A 155 29.93 -5.52 -1.42
C ARG A 155 30.23 -7.01 -1.29
N LEU A 156 29.71 -7.84 -2.20
CA LEU A 156 29.79 -9.29 -2.09
C LEU A 156 30.96 -9.85 -2.90
N LEU A 157 31.75 -10.74 -2.29
CA LEU A 157 32.83 -11.46 -2.98
C LEU A 157 32.28 -12.39 -4.09
N TYR A 158 31.11 -12.98 -3.85
CA TYR A 158 30.40 -13.82 -4.80
C TYR A 158 29.01 -13.23 -5.04
N PHE A 159 28.76 -12.81 -6.28
CA PHE A 159 27.54 -12.15 -6.66
C PHE A 159 26.95 -12.80 -7.93
N LYS A 160 25.70 -13.22 -7.84
CA LYS A 160 24.97 -13.78 -8.98
C LYS A 160 24.14 -12.68 -9.62
N SER A 161 24.46 -12.35 -10.87
CA SER A 161 23.67 -11.41 -11.66
C SER A 161 22.25 -11.91 -11.87
N TYR A 162 21.26 -11.02 -11.90
CA TYR A 162 20.01 -11.30 -12.60
C TYR A 162 20.16 -10.95 -14.08
N ASN A 163 19.29 -11.51 -14.91
CA ASN A 163 19.19 -11.18 -16.32
C ASN A 163 17.70 -10.98 -16.60
N LEU A 164 17.28 -9.72 -16.64
CA LEU A 164 15.93 -9.30 -17.00
C LEU A 164 16.02 -8.61 -18.35
N ASN A 165 15.20 -9.05 -19.30
CA ASN A 165 15.02 -8.31 -20.54
C ASN A 165 13.92 -7.28 -20.30
N GLU A 166 14.34 -6.07 -19.91
CA GLU A 166 13.45 -4.97 -19.53
C GLU A 166 12.56 -4.51 -20.68
N ASP A 167 13.13 -4.39 -21.89
CA ASP A 167 12.37 -4.04 -23.09
C ASP A 167 11.22 -5.03 -23.30
N LYS A 168 11.51 -6.34 -23.26
CA LYS A 168 10.50 -7.39 -23.37
C LYS A 168 9.52 -7.40 -22.19
N PHE A 169 9.94 -6.99 -21.00
CA PHE A 169 9.06 -6.89 -19.83
C PHE A 169 8.05 -5.75 -20.01
N PHE A 170 8.52 -4.54 -20.34
CA PHE A 170 7.64 -3.39 -20.53
C PHE A 170 6.81 -3.47 -21.82
N ASP A 171 7.35 -4.04 -22.90
CA ASP A 171 6.57 -4.32 -24.12
C ASP A 171 5.36 -5.22 -23.84
N ARG A 172 5.53 -6.23 -22.95
CA ARG A 172 4.45 -7.13 -22.56
C ARG A 172 3.41 -6.41 -21.70
N MET A 173 3.83 -5.53 -20.79
CA MET A 173 2.91 -4.74 -19.98
C MET A 173 2.13 -3.70 -20.80
N GLN A 174 2.72 -3.16 -21.88
CA GLN A 174 2.08 -2.13 -22.72
C GLN A 174 1.10 -2.68 -23.76
N LYS A 175 1.27 -3.93 -24.21
CA LYS A 175 0.38 -4.56 -25.22
C LYS A 175 -0.91 -5.05 -24.54
N SER A 176 -2.05 -4.52 -24.98
CA SER A 176 -3.27 -4.28 -24.18
C SER A 176 -4.34 -5.39 -24.18
N GLU A 177 -4.02 -6.66 -24.45
CA GLU A 177 -4.94 -7.78 -24.14
C GLU A 177 -4.84 -8.25 -22.66
N SER A 178 -4.05 -7.52 -21.87
CA SER A 178 -3.31 -8.01 -20.71
C SER A 178 -3.97 -7.80 -19.34
N TYR A 179 -5.27 -7.49 -19.26
CA TYR A 179 -5.98 -7.59 -17.97
C TYR A 179 -5.86 -9.00 -17.38
N ARG A 180 -5.84 -10.03 -18.24
CA ARG A 180 -5.59 -11.43 -17.86
C ARG A 180 -4.12 -11.72 -17.50
N ASN A 181 -3.18 -11.03 -18.15
CA ASN A 181 -1.75 -11.31 -18.01
C ASN A 181 -1.08 -10.56 -16.86
N LEU A 182 -1.67 -9.51 -16.28
CA LEU A 182 -1.14 -8.88 -15.06
C LEU A 182 -1.04 -9.88 -13.89
N TYR A 183 -1.95 -10.87 -13.85
CA TYR A 183 -1.84 -12.01 -12.92
C TYR A 183 -0.68 -12.94 -13.29
N GLU A 184 -0.42 -13.19 -14.58
CA GLU A 184 0.74 -13.98 -15.03
C GLU A 184 2.08 -13.28 -14.78
N VAL A 185 2.13 -11.94 -14.86
CA VAL A 185 3.35 -11.15 -14.61
C VAL A 185 3.70 -11.06 -13.12
N LYS A 186 2.72 -11.14 -12.20
CA LYS A 186 2.99 -11.25 -10.75
C LYS A 186 3.83 -12.50 -10.42
N ASP A 187 3.67 -13.58 -11.17
CA ASP A 187 4.44 -14.82 -10.96
C ASP A 187 5.89 -14.72 -11.45
N ASP A 188 6.18 -13.88 -12.46
CA ASP A 188 7.55 -13.61 -12.92
C ASP A 188 8.41 -12.90 -11.84
N ILE A 189 7.79 -12.16 -10.93
CA ILE A 189 8.46 -11.48 -9.81
C ILE A 189 8.56 -12.39 -8.56
N LYS A 190 7.62 -13.32 -8.36
CA LYS A 190 7.62 -14.25 -7.21
C LYS A 190 8.53 -15.47 -7.34
N GLY A 191 9.20 -15.66 -8.47
CA GLY A 191 9.96 -16.88 -8.78
C GLY A 191 11.45 -16.93 -8.41
N LYS A 192 11.96 -16.08 -7.50
CA LYS A 192 13.37 -16.18 -7.04
C LYS A 192 13.46 -15.96 -5.54
N GLU A 193 13.17 -17.02 -4.78
CA GLU A 193 13.69 -17.17 -3.42
C GLU A 193 15.20 -16.94 -3.45
N ILE A 194 15.63 -15.78 -2.97
CA ILE A 194 17.04 -15.55 -2.68
C ILE A 194 17.30 -16.27 -1.36
N PHE A 195 17.61 -17.56 -1.44
CA PHE A 195 18.09 -18.33 -0.31
C PHE A 195 19.43 -17.75 0.17
N TYR A 196 19.39 -16.91 1.21
CA TYR A 196 20.58 -16.64 2.02
C TYR A 196 20.67 -17.71 3.10
N LYS A 197 21.53 -18.72 2.89
CA LYS A 197 22.07 -19.49 4.01
C LYS A 197 23.04 -18.58 4.77
N LYS A 198 22.64 -18.11 5.96
CA LYS A 198 23.57 -17.62 6.97
C LYS A 198 24.46 -18.80 7.40
N GLN A 199 25.78 -18.61 7.40
CA GLN A 199 26.70 -19.42 8.20
C GLN A 199 26.64 -18.95 9.65
#